data_AF-A0A7V6WKH3-F1
#
_entry.id   AF-A0A7V6WKH3-F1
#
_cell.length_a   1.000
_cell.length_b   1.000
_cell.length_c   1.000
_cell.angle_alpha   90.00
_cell.angle_beta   90.00
_cell.angle_gamma   90.00
#
_symmetry.space_group_name_H-M   'P 1'
#
loop_
_entity.id
_entity.type
_entity.pdbx_description
1 polymer ?
#
loop_
_entity_poly.entity_id
_entity_poly.type
_entity_poly.pdbx_seq_one_letter_code
_entity_poly.pdbx_strand_id
1 'polypeptide(L)'
;MKQKLNLEQADEQIKAYLETLLIKKGMDDLPPEIMANMLVDLFSRFNDLLLLNVFKAIPEEKQADLDELLSGEPTEDEMDEFFRKNINNYDGVIAETMKEFERVFLGSNIER
;
A
#
# COMPACT_ATOMS: atom_id res chain seq x y z
N MET A 1 17.36 10.25 -12.32
CA MET A 1 17.55 9.10 -11.41
C MET A 1 16.19 8.52 -11.11
N LYS A 2 15.88 7.31 -11.58
CA LYS A 2 14.66 6.62 -11.15
C LYS A 2 15.01 5.95 -9.82
N GLN A 3 14.50 6.50 -8.73
CA GLN A 3 14.67 5.94 -7.40
C GLN A 3 13.96 4.59 -7.42
N LYS A 4 14.72 3.48 -7.38
CA LYS A 4 14.14 2.15 -7.19
C LYS A 4 13.63 2.13 -5.74
N LEU A 5 12.31 2.17 -5.55
CA LEU A 5 11.74 1.89 -4.23
C LEU A 5 12.12 0.44 -3.89
N ASN A 6 12.87 0.25 -2.81
CA ASN A 6 13.06 -1.05 -2.18
C ASN A 6 11.88 -1.29 -1.22
N LEU A 7 11.38 -2.52 -1.08
CA LEU A 7 10.23 -2.86 -0.24
C LEU A 7 10.44 -2.44 1.23
N GLU A 8 11.63 -2.65 1.77
CA GLU A 8 12.01 -2.14 3.11
C GLU A 8 11.95 -0.60 3.22
N GLN A 9 12.27 0.12 2.13
CA GLN A 9 12.15 1.58 2.10
C GLN A 9 10.70 2.02 1.89
N ALA A 10 9.90 1.20 1.20
CA ALA A 10 8.46 1.37 1.10
C ALA A 10 7.83 1.21 2.49
N ASP A 11 8.27 0.23 3.29
CA ASP A 11 7.78 -0.01 4.65
C ASP A 11 8.05 1.17 5.59
N GLU A 12 9.25 1.76 5.55
CA GLU A 12 9.55 2.96 6.34
C GLU A 12 8.71 4.18 5.89
N GLN A 13 8.53 4.36 4.58
CA GLN A 13 7.72 5.45 4.03
C GLN A 13 6.23 5.28 4.33
N ILE A 14 5.71 4.06 4.21
CA ILE A 14 4.33 3.70 4.55
C ILE A 14 4.11 3.92 6.03
N LYS A 15 5.04 3.46 6.89
CA LYS A 15 4.95 3.71 8.33
C LYS A 15 4.88 5.20 8.66
N ALA A 16 5.79 6.01 8.12
CA ALA A 16 5.79 7.47 8.34
C ALA A 16 4.50 8.14 7.82
N TYR A 17 3.96 7.64 6.71
CA TYR A 17 2.67 8.06 6.17
C TYR A 17 1.51 7.73 7.13
N LEU A 18 1.45 6.51 7.66
CA LEU A 18 0.41 6.09 8.59
C LEU A 18 0.50 6.84 9.93
N GLU A 19 1.71 7.10 10.44
CA GLU A 19 1.94 7.99 11.58
C GLU A 19 1.38 9.39 11.32
N THR A 20 1.64 9.94 10.12
CA THR A 20 1.11 11.23 9.70
C THR A 20 -0.43 11.24 9.67
N LEU A 21 -1.06 10.15 9.25
CA LEU A 21 -2.53 10.04 9.28
C LEU A 21 -3.09 10.07 10.70
N LEU A 22 -2.46 9.36 11.64
CA LEU A 22 -2.87 9.36 13.05
C LEU A 22 -2.76 10.77 13.64
N ILE A 23 -1.66 11.46 13.37
CA ILE A 23 -1.48 12.87 13.77
C ILE A 23 -2.58 13.75 13.17
N LYS A 24 -2.86 13.63 11.87
CA LYS A 24 -3.95 14.38 11.20
C LYS A 24 -5.35 14.07 11.79
N LYS A 25 -5.55 12.89 12.36
CA LYS A 25 -6.79 12.48 13.03
C LYS A 25 -6.90 13.02 14.47
N GLY A 26 -5.85 13.68 14.98
CA GLY A 26 -5.77 14.18 16.37
C GLY A 26 -5.37 13.11 17.37
N MET A 27 -4.58 12.12 16.93
CA MET A 27 -4.11 10.99 17.76
C MET A 27 -2.60 11.09 18.04
N ASP A 28 -2.07 12.30 18.19
CA ASP A 28 -0.64 12.59 18.38
C ASP A 28 -0.14 12.40 19.82
N ASP A 29 -1.03 12.36 20.81
CA ASP A 29 -0.69 12.17 22.24
C ASP A 29 -1.11 10.79 22.78
N LEU A 30 -0.98 9.75 21.95
CA LEU A 30 -1.25 8.37 22.39
C LEU A 30 -0.06 7.77 23.13
N PRO A 31 -0.30 6.93 24.15
CA PRO A 31 0.76 6.11 24.73
C PRO A 31 1.47 5.28 23.66
N PRO A 32 2.80 5.07 23.74
CA PRO A 32 3.56 4.39 22.68
C PRO A 32 3.03 3.01 22.29
N GLU A 33 2.55 2.23 23.27
CA GLU A 33 1.97 0.91 23.02
C GLU A 33 0.66 0.97 22.24
N ILE A 34 -0.17 1.98 22.52
CA ILE A 34 -1.42 2.20 21.79
C ILE A 34 -1.13 2.69 20.38
N MET A 35 -0.19 3.62 20.22
CA MET A 35 0.28 4.09 18.91
C MET A 35 0.81 2.93 18.06
N ALA A 36 1.64 2.06 18.64
CA ALA A 36 2.17 0.89 17.95
C ALA A 36 1.07 -0.07 17.47
N ASN A 37 0.11 -0.40 18.34
CA ASN A 37 -1.02 -1.26 17.97
C ASN A 37 -1.87 -0.63 16.86
N MET A 38 -2.14 0.67 16.93
CA MET A 38 -2.89 1.38 15.88
C MET A 38 -2.14 1.37 14.55
N LEU A 39 -0.82 1.55 14.55
CA LEU A 39 -0.02 1.49 13.33
C LEU A 39 -0.05 0.10 12.70
N VAL A 40 0.00 -0.98 13.49
CA VAL A 40 -0.16 -2.35 12.98
C VAL A 40 -1.52 -2.53 12.30
N ASP A 41 -2.60 -2.09 12.97
CA ASP A 41 -3.95 -2.19 12.42
C ASP A 41 -4.11 -1.35 11.14
N LEU A 42 -3.58 -0.13 11.12
CA LEU A 42 -3.61 0.75 9.95
C LEU A 42 -2.81 0.16 8.80
N PHE A 43 -1.63 -0.41 9.09
CA PHE A 43 -0.78 -1.03 8.10
C PHE A 43 -1.46 -2.21 7.45
N SER A 44 -2.07 -3.11 8.22
CA SER A 44 -2.83 -4.24 7.67
C SER A 44 -3.94 -3.78 6.73
N ARG A 45 -4.73 -2.78 7.13
CA ARG A 45 -5.82 -2.24 6.30
C ARG A 45 -5.32 -1.54 5.05
N PHE A 46 -4.22 -0.80 5.15
CA PHE A 46 -3.60 -0.15 4.00
C PHE A 46 -3.05 -1.19 3.02
N ASN A 47 -2.38 -2.23 3.53
CA ASN A 47 -1.83 -3.32 2.74
C ASN A 47 -2.93 -4.07 1.98
N ASP A 48 -4.05 -4.39 2.64
CA ASP A 48 -5.19 -5.04 1.97
C ASP A 48 -5.75 -4.19 0.81
N LEU A 49 -5.87 -2.87 1.02
CA LEU A 49 -6.34 -1.95 -0.01
C LEU A 49 -5.32 -1.82 -1.15
N LEU A 50 -4.03 -1.71 -0.82
CA LEU A 50 -2.96 -1.64 -1.79
C LEU A 50 -2.93 -2.89 -2.67
N LEU A 51 -2.95 -4.06 -2.05
CA LEU A 51 -2.96 -5.34 -2.75
C LEU A 51 -4.16 -5.43 -3.71
N LEU A 52 -5.36 -5.07 -3.23
CA LEU A 52 -6.56 -5.02 -4.07
C LEU A 52 -6.41 -4.11 -5.28
N ASN A 53 -5.88 -2.90 -5.09
CA ASN A 53 -5.71 -1.92 -6.16
C ASN A 53 -4.59 -2.31 -7.15
N VAL A 54 -3.53 -2.93 -6.65
CA VAL A 54 -2.46 -3.53 -7.46
C VAL A 54 -3.03 -4.63 -8.33
N PHE A 55 -3.78 -5.59 -7.77
CA PHE A 55 -4.42 -6.66 -8.55
C PHE A 55 -5.36 -6.13 -9.64
N LYS A 56 -6.14 -5.08 -9.36
CA LYS A 56 -7.01 -4.43 -10.36
C LYS A 56 -6.24 -3.72 -11.46
N ALA A 57 -5.02 -3.26 -11.18
CA ALA A 57 -4.19 -2.53 -12.12
C ALA A 57 -3.37 -3.46 -13.04
N ILE A 58 -3.38 -4.77 -12.78
CA ILE A 58 -2.72 -5.77 -13.63
C ILE A 58 -3.47 -5.85 -14.96
N PRO A 59 -2.78 -5.65 -16.09
CA PRO A 59 -3.38 -5.81 -17.41
C PRO A 59 -3.98 -7.22 -17.58
N GLU A 60 -5.10 -7.33 -18.30
CA GLU A 60 -5.79 -8.60 -18.49
C GLU A 60 -4.88 -9.65 -19.13
N GLU A 61 -4.01 -9.24 -20.05
CA GLU A 61 -3.01 -10.10 -20.70
C GLU A 61 -1.91 -10.62 -19.76
N LYS A 62 -1.84 -10.11 -18.52
CA LYS A 62 -0.87 -10.52 -17.49
C LYS A 62 -1.48 -11.33 -16.36
N GLN A 63 -2.79 -11.59 -16.41
CA GLN A 63 -3.47 -12.41 -15.39
C GLN A 63 -2.97 -13.86 -15.40
N ALA A 64 -2.73 -14.46 -16.57
CA ALA A 64 -2.19 -15.82 -16.66
C ALA A 64 -0.75 -15.92 -16.08
N ASP A 65 0.11 -14.94 -16.38
CA ASP A 65 1.48 -14.88 -15.83
C ASP A 65 1.44 -14.73 -14.28
N LEU A 66 0.44 -14.02 -13.76
CA LEU A 66 0.24 -13.86 -12.32
C LEU A 66 -0.25 -15.16 -11.65
N ASP A 67 -1.21 -15.86 -12.25
CA ASP A 67 -1.71 -17.14 -11.74
C ASP A 67 -0.59 -18.20 -11.67
N GLU A 68 0.29 -18.22 -12.68
CA GLU A 68 1.48 -19.07 -12.70
C GLU A 68 2.44 -18.71 -11.56
N LEU A 69 2.71 -17.43 -11.36
CA LEU A 69 3.57 -16.96 -10.27
C LEU A 69 3.02 -17.36 -8.90
N LEU A 70 1.72 -17.12 -8.65
CA LEU A 70 1.05 -17.44 -7.39
C LEU A 70 1.01 -18.94 -7.09
N SER A 71 1.01 -19.78 -8.13
CA SER A 71 1.09 -21.24 -7.97
C SER A 71 2.45 -21.72 -7.45
N GLY A 72 3.49 -20.87 -7.51
CA GLY A 72 4.85 -21.18 -7.12
C GLY A 72 5.25 -20.73 -5.70
N GLU A 73 4.33 -20.25 -4.87
CA GLU A 73 4.62 -19.65 -3.57
C GLU A 73 5.71 -18.54 -3.65
N PRO A 74 5.46 -17.47 -4.41
CA PRO A 74 6.48 -16.47 -4.70
C PRO A 74 6.86 -15.70 -3.45
N THR A 75 8.13 -15.30 -3.38
CA THR A 75 8.61 -14.36 -2.38
C THR A 75 8.03 -12.95 -2.61
N GLU A 76 8.06 -12.11 -1.57
CA GLU A 76 7.63 -10.71 -1.68
C GLU A 76 8.39 -9.96 -2.78
N ASP A 77 9.70 -10.17 -2.89
CA ASP A 77 10.53 -9.56 -3.93
C ASP A 77 10.11 -9.97 -5.35
N GLU A 78 9.76 -11.24 -5.56
CA GLU A 78 9.30 -11.75 -6.86
C GLU A 78 7.94 -11.16 -7.26
N MET A 79 7.04 -11.01 -6.28
CA MET A 79 5.75 -10.33 -6.48
C MET A 79 5.96 -8.85 -6.84
N ASP A 80 6.86 -8.18 -6.13
CA ASP A 80 7.14 -6.76 -6.35
C ASP A 80 7.78 -6.51 -7.71
N GLU A 81 8.72 -7.37 -8.12
CA GLU A 81 9.31 -7.31 -9.47
C GLU A 81 8.25 -7.54 -10.54
N PHE A 82 7.36 -8.52 -10.35
CA PHE A 82 6.27 -8.80 -11.27
C PHE A 82 5.37 -7.57 -11.44
N PHE A 83 4.91 -6.96 -10.34
CA PHE A 83 4.04 -5.79 -10.40
C PHE A 83 4.71 -4.59 -11.04
N ARG A 84 5.96 -4.27 -10.67
CA ARG A 84 6.70 -3.15 -11.26
C ARG A 84 6.93 -3.29 -12.76
N LYS A 85 7.07 -4.53 -13.24
CA LYS A 85 7.32 -4.84 -14.65
C LYS A 85 6.05 -4.81 -15.50
N ASN A 86 4.92 -5.23 -14.93
CA ASN A 86 3.70 -5.50 -15.68
C ASN A 86 2.59 -4.46 -15.48
N ILE A 87 2.61 -3.70 -14.37
CA ILE A 87 1.63 -2.64 -14.11
C ILE A 87 2.13 -1.33 -14.70
N ASN A 88 1.37 -0.79 -15.65
CA ASN A 88 1.60 0.55 -16.17
C ASN A 88 1.40 1.56 -15.03
N ASN A 89 2.42 2.37 -14.75
CA ASN A 89 2.38 3.37 -13.68
C ASN A 89 2.16 2.79 -12.26
N TYR A 90 2.88 1.71 -11.92
CA TYR A 90 2.84 1.09 -10.57
C TYR A 90 2.97 2.10 -9.42
N ASP A 91 3.93 3.03 -9.52
CA ASP A 91 4.12 4.07 -8.49
C ASP A 91 2.88 4.99 -8.37
N GLY A 92 2.15 5.21 -9.47
CA GLY A 92 0.89 5.93 -9.47
C GLY A 92 -0.24 5.18 -8.76
N VAL A 93 -0.31 3.85 -8.92
CA VAL A 93 -1.30 3.01 -8.20
C VAL A 93 -1.07 3.09 -6.70
N ILE A 94 0.19 3.05 -6.24
CA ILE A 94 0.53 3.24 -4.83
C ILE A 94 0.07 4.63 -4.36
N ALA A 95 0.43 5.68 -5.09
CA ALA A 95 0.07 7.05 -4.72
C ALA A 95 -1.45 7.31 -4.69
N GLU A 96 -2.20 6.71 -5.61
CA GLU A 96 -3.67 6.77 -5.63
C GLU A 96 -4.28 6.00 -4.46
N THR A 97 -3.74 4.82 -4.14
CA THR A 97 -4.15 4.03 -2.98
C THR A 97 -3.90 4.79 -1.67
N MET A 98 -2.76 5.47 -1.52
CA MET A 98 -2.52 6.36 -0.36
C MET A 98 -3.59 7.45 -0.27
N LYS A 99 -3.90 8.14 -1.37
CA LYS A 99 -4.95 9.18 -1.38
C LYS A 99 -6.34 8.62 -1.08
N GLU A 100 -6.66 7.42 -1.56
CA GLU A 100 -7.91 6.73 -1.25
C GLU A 100 -7.98 6.41 0.24
N PHE A 101 -6.94 5.77 0.78
CA PHE A 101 -6.87 5.41 2.18
C PHE A 101 -6.94 6.63 3.10
N GLU A 102 -6.21 7.70 2.79
CA GLU A 102 -6.26 8.96 3.55
C GLU A 102 -7.68 9.53 3.59
N ARG A 103 -8.39 9.56 2.46
CA ARG A 103 -9.78 10.06 2.41
C ARG A 103 -10.70 9.23 3.28
N VAL A 104 -10.65 7.91 3.16
CA VAL A 104 -11.47 6.98 3.94
C VAL A 104 -11.17 7.11 5.43
N PHE A 105 -9.89 7.11 5.79
CA PHE A 105 -9.44 7.15 7.18
C PHE A 105 -9.78 8.49 7.86
N LEU A 106 -9.49 9.62 7.20
CA LEU A 106 -9.78 10.94 7.76
C LEU A 106 -11.28 11.26 7.77
N GLY A 107 -12.08 10.58 6.95
CA GLY A 107 -13.51 10.85 6.82
C GLY A 107 -13.79 12.11 5.99
N SER A 108 -12.86 12.47 5.10
CA SER A 108 -13.06 13.52 4.11
C SER A 108 -14.13 13.04 3.13
N ASN A 109 -15.35 13.57 3.27
CA ASN A 109 -16.58 13.15 2.60
C ASN A 109 -16.38 12.58 1.18
N ILE A 110 -16.94 11.38 0.96
CA ILE A 110 -17.42 10.98 -0.36
C ILE A 110 -18.59 11.90 -0.67
N GLU A 111 -18.35 13.00 -1.38
CA GLU A 111 -19.43 13.65 -2.12
C GLU A 111 -19.90 12.64 -3.17
N ARG A 112 -21.09 12.09 -2.93
CA ARG A 112 -21.86 11.29 -3.89
C ARG A 112 -22.58 12.21 -4.88
#